data_AF-A0A453L9C3-F1
#
_entry.id   AF-A0A453L9C3-F1
#
_cell.length_a   1.000
_cell.length_b   1.000
_cell.length_c   1.000
_cell.angle_alpha   90.00
_cell.angle_beta   90.00
_cell.angle_gamma   90.00
#
_symmetry.space_group_name_H-M   'P 1'
#
loop_
_entity.id
_entity.type
_entity.pdbx_description
1 polymer ?
#
loop_
_entity_poly.entity_id
_entity_poly.type
_entity_poly.pdbx_seq_one_letter_code
_entity_poly.pdbx_strand_id
1 'polypeptide(L)' 'QQEKEKMMVSEMIGKVTSECWDKCITGAPGSKLSSGETSCLSNCAQRFVDMSEMIAKRFGAH' A
#
# COMPACT_ATOMS: atom_id res chain seq x y z
N GLN A 1 -8.78 -23.04 -1.71
CA GLN A 1 -9.01 -21.64 -2.13
C GLN A 1 -8.56 -20.61 -1.08
N GLN A 2 -9.03 -20.70 0.17
CA GLN A 2 -8.82 -19.66 1.19
C GLN A 2 -7.34 -19.32 1.46
N GLU A 3 -6.45 -20.30 1.54
CA GLU A 3 -5.01 -20.07 1.77
C GLU A 3 -4.33 -19.29 0.63
N LYS A 4 -4.72 -19.57 -0.63
CA LYS A 4 -4.19 -18.83 -1.79
C LYS A 4 -4.60 -17.35 -1.75
N GLU A 5 -5.85 -17.09 -1.39
CA GLU A 5 -6.37 -15.72 -1.25
C GLU A 5 -5.66 -14.97 -0.13
N LYS A 6 -5.44 -15.60 1.04
CA LYS A 6 -4.66 -15.03 2.14
C LYS A 6 -3.23 -14.68 1.71
N MET A 7 -2.55 -15.56 0.97
CA MET A 7 -1.21 -15.30 0.46
C MET A 7 -1.17 -14.08 -0.46
N MET A 8 -2.12 -13.97 -1.40
CA MET A 8 -2.22 -12.82 -2.31
C MET A 8 -2.47 -11.51 -1.56
N VAL A 9 -3.36 -11.52 -0.57
CA VAL A 9 -3.61 -10.34 0.29
C VAL A 9 -2.37 -9.97 1.08
N SER A 10 -1.66 -10.95 1.66
CA SER A 10 -0.43 -10.69 2.40
C SER A 10 0.67 -10.10 1.51
N GLU A 11 0.80 -10.58 0.28
CA GLU A 11 1.75 -10.02 -0.69
C GLU A 11 1.39 -8.58 -1.05
N MET A 12 0.10 -8.31 -1.26
CA MET A 12 -0.41 -6.97 -1.52
C MET A 12 -0.13 -6.01 -0.36
N ILE A 13 -0.37 -6.44 0.88
CA ILE A 13 -0.05 -5.66 2.09
C ILE A 13 1.44 -5.34 2.12
N GLY A 14 2.31 -6.33 1.87
CA GLY A 14 3.76 -6.13 1.83
C GLY A 14 4.17 -5.05 0.81
N LYS A 15 3.60 -5.09 -0.40
CA LYS A 15 3.84 -4.09 -1.46
C LYS A 15 3.35 -2.70 -1.06
N VAL A 16 2.15 -2.60 -0.50
CA VAL A 16 1.61 -1.32 0.01
C VAL A 16 2.53 -0.74 1.08
N THR A 17 2.97 -1.59 2.02
CA THR A 17 3.86 -1.17 3.11
C THR A 17 5.19 -0.64 2.58
N SER A 18 5.87 -1.37 1.68
CA SER A 18 7.18 -0.93 1.16
C SER A 18 7.05 0.37 0.37
N GLU A 19 6.11 0.45 -0.56
CA GLU A 19 5.94 1.61 -1.43
C GLU A 19 5.54 2.87 -0.66
N CYS A 20 4.67 2.73 0.33
CA CYS A 20 4.23 3.87 1.14
C CYS A 20 5.26 4.26 2.19
N TRP A 21 6.03 3.31 2.72
CA TRP A 21 7.15 3.63 3.60
C TRP A 21 8.18 4.51 2.88
N ASP A 22 8.64 4.09 1.70
CA ASP A 22 9.66 4.82 0.93
C ASP A 22 9.21 6.22 0.51
N LYS A 23 7.90 6.40 0.29
CA LYS A 23 7.33 7.70 -0.11
C LYS A 23 7.09 8.64 1.07
N CYS A 24 6.67 8.11 2.21
CA CYS A 24 6.17 8.91 3.33
C CYS A 24 7.19 9.07 4.46
N ILE A 25 8.12 8.13 4.62
CA ILE A 25 9.11 8.11 5.70
C ILE A 25 10.48 8.42 5.11
N THR A 26 10.80 9.71 5.02
CA THR A 26 12.03 10.21 4.38
C THR A 26 13.24 10.29 5.31
N GLY A 27 13.05 9.96 6.59
CA GLY A 27 14.10 9.93 7.61
C GLY A 27 13.72 8.94 8.71
N ALA A 28 14.57 8.82 9.73
CA ALA A 28 14.22 8.01 10.90
C ALA A 28 13.02 8.65 11.62
N PRO A 29 11.87 7.97 11.71
CA PRO A 29 10.73 8.49 12.46
C PRO A 29 11.10 8.57 13.94
N GLY A 30 10.45 9.50 14.66
CA GLY A 30 10.58 9.58 16.12
C GLY A 30 9.96 8.38 16.83
N SER A 31 9.72 8.49 18.13
CA SER A 31 9.00 7.44 18.89
C SER A 31 7.56 7.21 18.42
N LYS A 32 7.03 8.11 17.60
CA LYS A 32 5.72 8.06 16.97
C LYS A 32 5.79 8.68 15.58
N LEU A 33 4.90 8.24 14.70
CA LEU A 33 4.64 8.92 13.44
C LEU A 33 4.07 10.32 13.74
N SER A 34 4.58 11.31 13.05
CA SER A 34 3.99 12.64 12.98
C SER A 34 2.60 12.58 12.34
N SER A 35 1.82 13.64 12.53
CA SER A 35 0.55 13.80 11.82
C SER A 35 0.73 13.80 10.31
N GLY A 36 1.81 14.40 9.80
CA GLY A 36 2.14 14.43 8.38
C GLY A 36 2.45 13.04 7.81
N GLU A 37 3.29 12.25 8.49
CA GLU A 37 3.60 10.88 8.08
C GLU A 37 2.36 9.99 8.12
N THR A 38 1.53 10.13 9.15
CA THR A 38 0.27 9.38 9.28
C THR A 38 -0.68 9.71 8.12
N SER A 39 -0.91 10.99 7.84
CA SER A 39 -1.75 11.41 6.71
C SER A 39 -1.18 10.97 5.37
N CYS A 40 0.14 11.03 5.19
CA CYS A 40 0.80 10.55 3.98
C CYS A 40 0.56 9.06 3.78
N LEU A 41 0.80 8.24 4.81
CA LEU A 41 0.63 6.78 4.74
C LEU A 41 -0.82 6.39 4.43
N SER A 42 -1.80 7.02 5.07
CA SER A 42 -3.22 6.76 4.77
C SER A 42 -3.57 7.10 3.33
N ASN A 43 -3.14 8.27 2.83
CA ASN A 43 -3.39 8.69 1.45
C ASN A 43 -2.66 7.80 0.45
N CYS A 44 -1.42 7.41 0.75
CA CYS A 44 -0.62 6.55 -0.11
C CYS A 44 -1.25 5.16 -0.25
N ALA A 45 -1.63 4.53 0.87
CA ALA A 45 -2.24 3.21 0.85
C ALA A 45 -3.55 3.20 0.05
N GLN A 46 -4.41 4.20 0.26
CA GLN A 46 -5.66 4.33 -0.49
C GLN A 46 -5.38 4.47 -2.00
N ARG A 47 -4.48 5.40 -2.39
CA ARG A 47 -4.12 5.61 -3.79
C ARG A 47 -3.48 4.38 -4.44
N PHE A 48 -2.66 3.63 -3.70
CA PHE A 48 -2.03 2.41 -4.20
C PHE A 48 -3.08 1.36 -4.56
N VAL A 49 -4.06 1.14 -3.68
CA VAL A 49 -5.16 0.19 -3.90
C VAL A 49 -6.01 0.64 -5.09
N ASP A 50 -6.43 1.90 -5.13
CA ASP A 50 -7.25 2.47 -6.21
C ASP A 50 -6.56 2.30 -7.59
N MET A 51 -5.26 2.57 -7.65
CA MET A 51 -4.47 2.42 -8.88
C MET A 51 -4.23 0.97 -9.25
N SER A 52 -3.98 0.10 -8.27
CA SER A 52 -3.84 -1.33 -8.50
C SER A 52 -5.13 -1.91 -9.08
N GLU A 53 -6.30 -1.49 -8.57
CA GLU A 53 -7.60 -1.88 -9.10
C GLU A 53 -7.82 -1.33 -10.52
N MET A 54 -7.50 -0.05 -10.77
CA MET A 54 -7.61 0.54 -12.11
C MET A 54 -6.74 -0.22 -13.14
N ILE A 55 -5.49 -0.52 -12.78
CA ILE A 55 -4.56 -1.29 -13.62
C ILE A 55 -5.11 -2.70 -13.85
N ALA A 56 -5.55 -3.39 -12.78
CA ALA A 56 -6.13 -4.73 -12.90
C ALA A 56 -7.37 -4.74 -13.80
N LYS A 57 -8.26 -3.75 -13.70
CA LYS A 57 -9.42 -3.62 -14.61
C LYS A 57 -9.00 -3.38 -16.06
N ARG A 58 -7.97 -2.56 -16.28
CA ARG A 58 -7.48 -2.23 -17.62
C ARG A 58 -6.84 -3.44 -18.32
N PHE A 59 -6.10 -4.26 -17.58
CA PHE A 59 -5.36 -5.38 -18.17
C PHE A 59 -5.99 -6.76 -17.93
N GLY A 60 -6.99 -6.86 -17.04
CA GLY A 60 -7.71 -8.10 -16.74
C GLY A 60 -8.98 -8.33 -17.57
N ALA A 61 -9.34 -7.40 -18.46
CA ALA A 61 -10.45 -7.54 -19.42
C ALA A 61 -10.01 -8.18 -20.76
N HIS A 62 -8.97 -9.01 -20.75
CA HIS A 62 -8.54 -9.84 -21.87
C HIS A 62 -8.38 -11.30 -21.43
#